data_AF-A0A7V1NAQ7-F1
#
_entry.id   AF-A0A7V1NAQ7-F1
#
_cell.length_a   1.000
_cell.length_b   1.000
_cell.length_c   1.000
_cell.angle_alpha   90.00
_cell.angle_beta   90.00
_cell.angle_gamma   90.00
#
_symmetry.space_group_name_H-M   'P 1'
#
loop_
_entity.id
_entity.type
_entity.pdbx_description
1 polymer ?
#
loop_
_entity_poly.entity_id
_entity_poly.type
_entity_poly.pdbx_seq_one_letter_code
_entity_poly.pdbx_strand_id
1 'polypeptide(L)'
;MTNRDLAIPPPSADRPPRKVNLFEAAKNSATTLAPLFPYLDEGSIVPCVTVQRGGEGRRYGRFQHLNTVDEVIMMFGTPGGLIFVGPKLHPVSTPFDDPEYPFDATIALITQRQLIGKPQREEYRFLCDGCDRRLSVTAFDATPPKRGTDRSPDDLFPTLVEGYRAAKAHNADEANLRCRHCGHLNERFPFELWGWDVYAEQGAVAARIRAATIAAASPPGSEPGGEV
;
A
#
# COMPACT_ATOMS: atom_id res chain seq x y z
N MET A 1 -24.10 -1.04 24.84
CA MET A 1 -23.54 0.21 24.28
C MET A 1 -24.68 0.90 23.56
N THR A 2 -25.13 2.05 24.06
CA THR A 2 -26.18 2.83 23.42
C THR A 2 -25.65 3.35 22.08
N ASN A 3 -26.50 3.27 21.06
CA ASN A 3 -26.28 3.74 19.70
C ASN A 3 -26.10 5.27 19.73
N ARG A 4 -24.94 5.75 20.19
CA ARG A 4 -24.52 7.13 20.05
C ARG A 4 -24.42 7.40 18.56
N ASP A 5 -25.25 8.33 18.10
CA ASP A 5 -25.35 8.87 16.75
C ASP A 5 -24.14 8.54 15.88
N LEU A 6 -24.32 7.64 14.92
CA LEU A 6 -23.36 7.36 13.84
C LEU A 6 -23.30 8.58 12.89
N ALA A 7 -22.88 9.72 13.42
CA ALA A 7 -22.66 10.94 12.67
C ALA A 7 -21.19 10.97 12.21
N ILE A 8 -20.99 11.05 10.90
CA ILE A 8 -19.66 11.30 10.34
C ILE A 8 -19.30 12.76 10.71
N PRO A 9 -18.18 12.99 11.43
CA PRO A 9 -17.78 14.35 11.77
C PRO A 9 -17.49 15.17 10.50
N PRO A 10 -17.63 16.50 10.55
CA PRO A 10 -17.23 17.34 9.42
C PRO A 10 -15.73 17.13 9.11
N PRO A 11 -15.32 17.30 7.84
CA PRO A 11 -13.91 17.24 7.47
C PRO A 11 -13.07 18.22 8.29
N SER A 12 -11.85 17.82 8.63
CA SER A 12 -10.95 18.73 9.34
C SER A 12 -10.33 19.76 8.40
N ALA A 13 -10.12 20.97 8.90
CA ALA A 13 -9.61 22.09 8.10
C ALA A 13 -8.19 21.87 7.54
N ASP A 14 -7.37 21.10 8.24
CA ASP A 14 -5.99 20.73 7.88
C ASP A 14 -5.89 19.56 6.89
N ARG A 15 -6.99 18.84 6.64
CA ARG A 15 -7.09 17.78 5.62
C ARG A 15 -8.30 18.07 4.75
N PRO A 16 -8.25 19.15 3.96
CA PRO A 16 -9.39 19.53 3.14
C PRO A 16 -9.76 18.36 2.21
N PRO A 17 -11.07 18.08 2.05
CA PRO A 17 -11.53 17.11 1.07
C PRO A 17 -10.92 17.41 -0.29
N ARG A 18 -10.39 16.39 -0.94
CA ARG A 18 -9.84 16.48 -2.29
C ARG A 18 -10.81 15.78 -3.23
N LYS A 19 -11.23 16.46 -4.29
CA LYS A 19 -12.03 15.83 -5.35
C LYS A 19 -11.07 15.17 -6.34
N VAL A 20 -11.14 13.84 -6.45
CA VAL A 20 -10.37 13.04 -7.41
C VAL A 20 -11.34 12.12 -8.14
N ASN A 21 -11.15 11.95 -9.44
CA ASN A 21 -11.83 10.91 -10.21
C ASN A 21 -10.98 9.64 -10.14
N LEU A 22 -11.57 8.53 -9.68
CA LEU A 22 -10.86 7.27 -9.48
C LEU A 22 -10.23 6.74 -10.78
N PHE A 23 -10.94 6.80 -11.90
CA PHE A 23 -10.45 6.33 -13.20
C PHE A 23 -9.30 7.19 -13.72
N GLU A 24 -9.38 8.51 -13.52
CA GLU A 24 -8.30 9.42 -13.88
C GLU A 24 -7.06 9.19 -13.01
N ALA A 25 -7.23 8.95 -11.70
CA ALA A 25 -6.11 8.61 -10.82
C ALA A 25 -5.50 7.26 -11.20
N ALA A 26 -6.33 6.24 -11.45
CA ALA A 26 -5.93 4.91 -11.91
C ALA A 26 -5.08 4.99 -13.18
N LYS A 27 -5.53 5.76 -14.18
CA LYS A 27 -4.83 5.98 -15.45
C LYS A 27 -3.42 6.57 -15.27
N ASN A 28 -3.25 7.42 -14.26
CA ASN A 28 -1.97 8.07 -13.96
C ASN A 28 -1.14 7.31 -12.92
N SER A 29 -1.61 6.16 -12.43
CA SER A 29 -0.87 5.33 -11.49
C SER A 29 0.00 4.32 -12.24
N ALA A 30 1.27 4.21 -11.84
CA ALA A 30 2.19 3.18 -12.31
C ALA A 30 2.26 1.96 -11.36
N THR A 31 1.55 2.01 -10.23
CA THR A 31 1.55 0.97 -9.20
C THR A 31 0.12 0.59 -8.82
N THR A 32 -0.04 -0.64 -8.37
CA THR A 32 -1.17 -1.05 -7.55
C THR A 32 -1.12 -0.34 -6.18
N LEU A 33 -2.28 -0.15 -5.55
CA LEU A 33 -2.46 0.45 -4.23
C LEU A 33 -1.87 1.87 -4.05
N ALA A 34 -1.82 2.68 -5.11
CA ALA A 34 -1.34 4.07 -5.00
C ALA A 34 -2.32 4.92 -4.15
N PRO A 35 -1.85 5.66 -3.13
CA PRO A 35 -2.71 6.58 -2.39
C PRO A 35 -3.31 7.67 -3.28
N LEU A 36 -4.60 7.97 -3.12
CA LEU A 36 -5.28 9.03 -3.87
C LEU A 36 -5.03 10.43 -3.27
N PHE A 37 -4.71 10.49 -1.98
CA PHE A 37 -4.48 11.73 -1.24
C PHE A 37 -3.15 11.66 -0.48
N PRO A 38 -2.51 12.82 -0.21
CA PRO A 38 -1.22 12.85 0.47
C PRO A 38 -1.30 12.64 1.99
N TYR A 39 -2.49 12.35 2.55
CA TYR A 39 -2.69 12.23 3.99
C TYR A 39 -2.48 10.78 4.44
N LEU A 40 -1.40 10.48 5.18
CA LEU A 40 -1.07 9.13 5.68
C LEU A 40 -0.77 9.12 7.19
N ASP A 41 -1.03 10.22 7.88
CA ASP A 41 -0.81 10.40 9.32
C ASP A 41 -1.99 9.90 10.17
N GLU A 42 -1.85 9.97 11.49
CA GLU A 42 -2.84 9.47 12.45
C GLU A 42 -4.27 9.95 12.13
N GLY A 43 -5.22 9.02 12.14
CA GLY A 43 -6.64 9.30 11.89
C GLY A 43 -7.00 9.62 10.45
N SER A 44 -6.04 9.64 9.51
CA SER A 44 -6.33 9.84 8.09
C SER A 44 -7.13 8.69 7.52
N ILE A 45 -8.09 9.03 6.67
CA ILE A 45 -8.74 8.08 5.76
C ILE A 45 -7.86 8.03 4.52
N VAL A 46 -7.27 6.87 4.26
CA VAL A 46 -6.30 6.63 3.20
C VAL A 46 -6.96 5.76 2.14
N PRO A 47 -7.60 6.37 1.13
CA PRO A 47 -8.04 5.64 -0.06
C PRO A 47 -6.86 5.42 -1.00
N CYS A 48 -6.69 4.19 -1.43
CA CYS A 48 -5.70 3.76 -2.41
C CYS A 48 -6.39 3.15 -3.62
N VAL A 49 -5.80 3.32 -4.80
CA VAL A 49 -6.28 2.72 -6.05
C VAL A 49 -5.38 1.59 -6.50
N THR A 50 -5.97 0.46 -6.83
CA THR A 50 -5.31 -0.67 -7.48
C THR A 50 -5.92 -0.87 -8.86
N VAL A 51 -5.07 -1.08 -9.86
CA VAL A 51 -5.49 -1.47 -11.21
C VAL A 51 -4.83 -2.81 -11.52
N GLN A 52 -5.63 -3.78 -11.93
CA GLN A 52 -5.14 -5.08 -12.39
C GLN A 52 -5.84 -5.43 -13.69
N ARG A 53 -5.15 -6.19 -14.53
CA ARG A 53 -5.69 -6.72 -15.79
C ARG A 53 -5.14 -8.11 -16.05
N GLY A 54 -5.96 -8.94 -16.69
CA GLY A 54 -5.55 -10.20 -17.25
C GLY A 54 -4.73 -10.02 -18.54
N GLY A 55 -4.32 -11.15 -19.08
CA GLY A 55 -3.56 -11.25 -20.32
C GLY A 55 -2.39 -12.21 -20.20
N GLU A 56 -1.80 -12.55 -21.34
CA GLU A 56 -0.67 -13.49 -21.40
C GLU A 56 0.46 -13.10 -20.44
N GLY A 57 0.87 -14.05 -19.60
CA GLY A 57 1.93 -13.87 -18.59
C GLY A 57 1.56 -12.98 -17.40
N ARG A 58 0.31 -12.52 -17.26
CA ARG A 58 -0.11 -11.63 -16.16
C ARG A 58 -0.53 -12.39 -14.92
N ARG A 59 0.44 -13.03 -14.26
CA ARG A 59 0.25 -13.69 -12.97
C ARG A 59 0.79 -12.78 -11.87
N TYR A 60 -0.07 -12.16 -11.06
CA TYR A 60 0.37 -11.24 -10.01
C TYR A 60 0.87 -11.99 -8.75
N GLY A 61 0.85 -13.32 -8.74
CA GLY A 61 1.16 -14.11 -7.56
C GLY A 61 0.11 -13.97 -6.45
N ARG A 62 0.34 -14.69 -5.35
CA ARG A 62 -0.59 -14.74 -4.22
C ARG A 62 0.16 -14.56 -2.91
N PHE A 63 -0.39 -13.75 -2.03
CA PHE A 63 0.10 -13.56 -0.67
C PHE A 63 -1.06 -13.37 0.29
N GLN A 64 -0.81 -13.37 1.60
CA GLN A 64 -1.75 -12.83 2.58
C GLN A 64 -1.21 -11.51 3.10
N HIS A 65 -2.11 -10.55 3.22
CA HIS A 65 -1.85 -9.28 3.88
C HIS A 65 -2.52 -9.31 5.24
N LEU A 66 -1.76 -8.94 6.27
CA LEU A 66 -2.31 -8.59 7.56
C LEU A 66 -2.26 -7.08 7.72
N ASN A 67 -3.40 -6.49 8.11
CA ASN A 67 -3.46 -5.12 8.58
C ASN A 67 -4.15 -5.10 9.96
N THR A 68 -3.59 -4.33 10.90
CA THR A 68 -4.20 -4.16 12.23
C THR A 68 -5.44 -3.26 12.21
N VAL A 69 -5.66 -2.48 11.16
CA VAL A 69 -6.89 -1.74 10.89
C VAL A 69 -7.79 -2.47 9.90
N ASP A 70 -9.07 -2.09 9.88
CA ASP A 70 -10.02 -2.62 8.89
C ASP A 70 -9.85 -1.91 7.55
N GLU A 71 -9.99 -2.67 6.47
CA GLU A 71 -9.94 -2.16 5.10
C GLU A 71 -11.32 -2.32 4.44
N VAL A 72 -11.82 -1.22 3.89
CA VAL A 72 -13.03 -1.20 3.08
C VAL A 72 -12.62 -1.24 1.62
N ILE A 73 -13.06 -2.27 0.91
CA ILE A 73 -12.69 -2.52 -0.49
C ILE A 73 -13.91 -2.32 -1.36
N MET A 74 -13.78 -1.47 -2.38
CA MET A 74 -14.77 -1.27 -3.42
C MET A 74 -14.18 -1.64 -4.78
N MET A 75 -14.76 -2.65 -5.43
CA MET A 75 -14.32 -3.18 -6.72
C MET A 75 -15.18 -2.59 -7.85
N PHE A 76 -14.50 -2.15 -8.90
CA PHE A 76 -15.05 -1.67 -10.16
C PHE A 76 -14.55 -2.58 -11.30
N GLY A 77 -15.35 -2.69 -12.37
CA GLY A 77 -15.02 -3.52 -13.55
C GLY A 77 -15.70 -4.88 -13.59
N THR A 78 -16.39 -5.30 -12.52
CA THR A 78 -17.27 -6.48 -12.52
C THR A 78 -18.73 -6.05 -12.69
N PRO A 79 -19.58 -6.82 -13.41
CA PRO A 79 -21.02 -6.57 -13.42
C PRO A 79 -21.57 -6.51 -11.98
N GLY A 80 -22.13 -5.36 -11.59
CA GLY A 80 -22.71 -5.13 -10.27
C GLY A 80 -21.82 -4.48 -9.22
N GLY A 81 -20.49 -4.45 -9.42
CA GLY A 81 -19.54 -3.96 -8.41
C GLY A 81 -19.59 -4.74 -7.08
N LEU A 82 -18.60 -4.55 -6.22
CA LEU A 82 -18.56 -5.21 -4.91
C LEU A 82 -18.04 -4.24 -3.85
N ILE A 83 -18.71 -4.15 -2.71
CA ILE A 83 -18.25 -3.41 -1.53
C ILE A 83 -18.23 -4.37 -0.35
N PHE A 84 -17.09 -4.47 0.34
CA PHE A 84 -16.98 -5.30 1.54
C PHE A 84 -15.91 -4.77 2.49
N VAL A 85 -15.96 -5.25 3.73
CA VAL A 85 -14.89 -5.06 4.72
C VAL A 85 -14.16 -6.40 4.83
N GLY A 86 -12.89 -6.42 4.42
CA GLY A 86 -12.08 -7.63 4.47
C GLY A 86 -11.70 -8.02 5.91
N PRO A 87 -11.45 -9.30 6.20
CA PRO A 87 -10.82 -9.66 7.47
C PRO A 87 -9.42 -9.06 7.52
N LYS A 88 -8.97 -8.70 8.74
CA LYS A 88 -7.64 -8.13 8.99
C LYS A 88 -6.48 -8.96 8.44
N LEU A 89 -6.65 -10.27 8.36
CA LEU A 89 -5.76 -11.16 7.61
C LEU A 89 -6.56 -11.73 6.45
N HIS A 90 -6.16 -11.42 5.22
CA HIS A 90 -6.87 -11.86 4.02
C HIS A 90 -5.88 -12.24 2.91
N PRO A 91 -6.27 -13.17 2.02
CA PRO A 91 -5.51 -13.43 0.81
C PRO A 91 -5.65 -12.25 -0.16
N VAL A 92 -4.56 -11.95 -0.87
CA VAL A 92 -4.50 -10.98 -1.94
C VAL A 92 -3.99 -11.70 -3.19
N SER A 93 -4.80 -11.66 -4.24
CA SER A 93 -4.50 -12.20 -5.57
C SER A 93 -5.31 -11.42 -6.61
N THR A 94 -5.07 -11.69 -7.89
CA THR A 94 -6.00 -11.27 -8.95
C THR A 94 -7.36 -11.90 -8.73
N PRO A 95 -8.47 -11.15 -8.90
CA PRO A 95 -9.82 -11.68 -8.75
C PRO A 95 -10.36 -12.35 -10.03
N PHE A 96 -9.50 -12.64 -11.01
CA PHE A 96 -9.90 -13.19 -12.30
C PHE A 96 -9.96 -14.71 -12.25
N ASP A 97 -11.02 -15.28 -12.82
CA ASP A 97 -11.16 -16.73 -13.00
C ASP A 97 -10.10 -17.26 -13.97
N ASP A 98 -9.84 -16.50 -15.05
CA ASP A 98 -8.75 -16.74 -15.99
C ASP A 98 -7.83 -15.50 -16.05
N PRO A 99 -6.69 -15.50 -15.34
CA PRO A 99 -5.75 -14.38 -15.37
C PRO A 99 -5.09 -14.17 -16.75
N GLU A 100 -5.19 -15.12 -17.68
CA GLU A 100 -4.68 -14.98 -19.04
C GLU A 100 -5.72 -14.36 -19.99
N TYR A 101 -6.99 -14.25 -19.58
CA TYR A 101 -8.02 -13.61 -20.39
C TYR A 101 -7.77 -12.09 -20.52
N PRO A 102 -7.51 -11.57 -21.73
CA PRO A 102 -7.01 -10.20 -21.90
C PRO A 102 -8.06 -9.11 -21.67
N PHE A 103 -9.34 -9.47 -21.59
CA PHE A 103 -10.43 -8.52 -21.35
C PHE A 103 -10.84 -8.42 -19.88
N ASP A 104 -10.29 -9.29 -19.01
CA ASP A 104 -10.49 -9.16 -17.58
C ASP A 104 -9.69 -7.97 -17.04
N ALA A 105 -10.37 -7.08 -16.34
CA ALA A 105 -9.79 -5.91 -15.72
C ALA A 105 -10.55 -5.54 -14.46
N THR A 106 -9.83 -5.02 -13.47
CA THR A 106 -10.44 -4.50 -12.25
C THR A 106 -9.73 -3.23 -11.79
N ILE A 107 -10.54 -2.34 -11.22
CA ILE A 107 -10.06 -1.22 -10.42
C ILE A 107 -10.62 -1.41 -9.02
N ALA A 108 -9.76 -1.39 -8.01
CA ALA A 108 -10.17 -1.44 -6.61
C ALA A 108 -9.86 -0.11 -5.91
N LEU A 109 -10.81 0.38 -5.13
CA LEU A 109 -10.61 1.44 -4.15
C LEU A 109 -10.53 0.80 -2.76
N ILE A 110 -9.35 0.81 -2.18
CA ILE A 110 -9.07 0.18 -0.87
C ILE A 110 -8.86 1.31 0.12
N THR A 111 -9.72 1.41 1.12
CA THR A 111 -9.72 2.51 2.08
C THR A 111 -9.48 2.00 3.48
N GLN A 112 -8.48 2.57 4.15
CA GLN A 112 -8.20 2.31 5.56
C GLN A 112 -8.24 3.60 6.37
N ARG A 113 -8.49 3.47 7.68
CA ARG A 113 -8.36 4.59 8.62
C ARG A 113 -7.19 4.35 9.56
N GLN A 114 -6.18 5.20 9.46
CA GLN A 114 -4.98 5.15 10.29
C GLN A 114 -5.31 5.28 11.78
N LEU A 115 -4.66 4.49 12.63
CA LEU A 115 -4.85 4.57 14.08
C LEU A 115 -4.42 5.93 14.65
N ILE A 116 -4.92 6.28 15.84
CA ILE A 116 -4.53 7.49 16.56
C ILE A 116 -3.96 7.07 17.92
N GLY A 117 -2.73 7.48 18.21
CA GLY A 117 -2.05 7.23 19.49
C GLY A 117 -1.81 5.76 19.80
N LYS A 118 -1.83 4.89 18.78
CA LYS A 118 -1.69 3.44 18.94
C LYS A 118 -0.77 2.86 17.86
N PRO A 119 -0.01 1.81 18.18
CA PRO A 119 0.76 1.09 17.18
C PRO A 119 -0.13 0.49 16.09
N GLN A 120 0.32 0.60 14.86
CA GLN A 120 -0.27 -0.09 13.70
C GLN A 120 0.79 -1.00 13.10
N ARG A 121 0.42 -2.24 12.84
CA ARG A 121 1.29 -3.27 12.27
C ARG A 121 0.67 -3.84 11.02
N GLU A 122 1.52 -4.15 10.05
CA GLU A 122 1.15 -4.88 8.84
C GLU A 122 2.09 -6.08 8.64
N GLU A 123 1.63 -7.07 7.88
CA GLU A 123 2.44 -8.22 7.49
C GLU A 123 2.19 -8.64 6.04
N TYR A 124 3.25 -9.02 5.34
CA TYR A 124 3.20 -9.77 4.09
C TYR A 124 3.53 -11.23 4.34
N ARG A 125 2.72 -12.15 3.81
CA ARG A 125 2.93 -13.60 3.90
C ARG A 125 2.86 -14.22 2.53
N PHE A 126 3.99 -14.66 1.99
CA PHE A 126 4.01 -15.38 0.71
C PHE A 126 3.56 -16.81 0.94
N LEU A 127 2.72 -17.33 0.04
CA LEU A 127 2.08 -18.63 0.19
C LEU A 127 2.63 -19.63 -0.82
N CYS A 128 2.65 -20.90 -0.43
CA CYS A 128 2.95 -22.00 -1.34
C CYS A 128 1.76 -22.24 -2.28
N ASP A 129 2.00 -22.29 -3.59
CA ASP A 129 0.97 -22.57 -4.60
C ASP A 129 0.48 -24.02 -4.56
N GLY A 130 1.27 -24.94 -4.00
CA GLY A 130 0.90 -26.35 -3.88
C GLY A 130 0.07 -26.71 -2.63
N CYS A 131 0.18 -25.94 -1.53
CA CYS A 131 -0.50 -26.31 -0.27
C CYS A 131 -0.94 -25.14 0.63
N ASP A 132 -0.88 -23.91 0.13
CA ASP A 132 -1.30 -22.67 0.81
C ASP A 132 -0.57 -22.35 2.12
N ARG A 133 0.46 -23.12 2.47
CA ARG A 133 1.29 -22.82 3.64
C ARG A 133 2.23 -21.66 3.36
N ARG A 134 2.39 -20.83 4.38
CA ARG A 134 3.31 -19.68 4.37
C ARG A 134 4.74 -20.14 4.08
N LEU A 135 5.36 -19.52 3.09
CA LEU A 135 6.76 -19.69 2.72
C LEU A 135 7.64 -18.77 3.56
N SER A 136 7.30 -17.48 3.59
CA SER A 136 7.93 -16.48 4.44
C SER A 136 6.91 -15.48 4.95
N VAL A 137 7.27 -14.79 6.03
CA VAL A 137 6.45 -13.76 6.68
C VAL A 137 7.35 -12.58 7.00
N THR A 138 6.94 -11.38 6.58
CA THR A 138 7.61 -10.14 6.91
C THR A 138 6.61 -9.23 7.59
N ALA A 139 6.87 -8.90 8.85
CA ALA A 139 6.07 -7.94 9.61
C ALA A 139 6.81 -6.62 9.69
N PHE A 140 6.09 -5.51 9.65
CA PHE A 140 6.66 -4.18 9.76
C PHE A 140 5.76 -3.26 10.59
N ASP A 141 6.40 -2.22 11.14
CA ASP A 141 5.71 -1.14 11.82
C ASP A 141 5.09 -0.21 10.77
N ALA A 142 3.77 -0.15 10.76
CA ALA A 142 2.99 0.73 9.91
C ALA A 142 2.36 1.86 10.72
N THR A 143 2.88 2.13 11.94
CA THR A 143 2.36 3.18 12.82
C THR A 143 2.45 4.52 12.10
N PRO A 144 1.30 5.18 11.86
CA PRO A 144 1.27 6.44 11.16
C PRO A 144 1.98 7.52 11.99
N PRO A 145 2.65 8.50 11.36
CA PRO A 145 3.19 9.64 12.07
C PRO A 145 2.06 10.40 12.78
N LYS A 146 2.40 11.02 13.91
CA LYS A 146 1.44 11.86 14.65
C LYS A 146 0.90 12.96 13.75
N ARG A 147 -0.37 13.30 13.95
CA ARG A 147 -0.98 14.41 13.23
C ARG A 147 -0.26 15.72 13.53
N GLY A 148 0.02 16.49 12.48
CA GLY A 148 0.59 17.84 12.60
C GLY A 148 2.07 17.87 13.01
N THR A 149 2.72 16.73 13.17
CA THR A 149 4.19 16.70 13.14
C THR A 149 4.63 16.87 11.69
N ASP A 150 5.75 17.56 11.47
CA ASP A 150 6.36 17.71 10.14
C ASP A 150 6.61 16.33 9.55
N ARG A 151 5.61 15.86 8.79
CA ARG A 151 5.77 14.72 7.94
C ARG A 151 6.78 15.14 6.90
N SER A 152 7.80 14.34 6.66
CA SER A 152 8.57 14.61 5.46
C SER A 152 7.62 14.41 4.29
N PRO A 153 7.50 15.36 3.36
CA PRO A 153 6.75 15.17 2.12
C PRO A 153 7.32 14.04 1.24
N ASP A 154 8.42 13.46 1.71
CA ASP A 154 9.16 12.31 1.22
C ASP A 154 8.62 10.97 1.78
N ASP A 155 7.72 11.01 2.77
CA ASP A 155 7.19 9.80 3.39
C ASP A 155 6.28 9.07 2.38
N LEU A 156 6.82 8.00 1.83
CA LEU A 156 6.11 7.08 0.97
C LEU A 156 5.09 6.27 1.77
N PHE A 157 4.12 5.70 1.07
CA PHE A 157 3.14 4.82 1.70
C PHE A 157 3.83 3.50 2.13
N PRO A 158 3.92 3.19 3.44
CA PRO A 158 4.75 2.11 3.94
C PRO A 158 4.34 0.75 3.38
N THR A 159 3.04 0.49 3.22
CA THR A 159 2.52 -0.76 2.64
C THR A 159 3.21 -1.09 1.31
N LEU A 160 3.35 -0.13 0.40
CA LEU A 160 3.99 -0.36 -0.90
C LEU A 160 5.51 -0.54 -0.79
N VAL A 161 6.18 0.29 0.01
CA VAL A 161 7.64 0.22 0.18
C VAL A 161 8.06 -1.07 0.86
N GLU A 162 7.36 -1.45 1.92
CA GLU A 162 7.63 -2.68 2.66
C GLU A 162 7.16 -3.92 1.89
N GLY A 163 6.10 -3.82 1.08
CA GLY A 163 5.70 -4.86 0.15
C GLY A 163 6.79 -5.17 -0.88
N TYR A 164 7.36 -4.13 -1.52
CA TYR A 164 8.51 -4.28 -2.42
C TYR A 164 9.70 -4.94 -1.70
N ARG A 165 10.09 -4.44 -0.52
CA ARG A 165 11.21 -4.98 0.27
C ARG A 165 10.98 -6.45 0.66
N ALA A 166 9.78 -6.78 1.11
CA ALA A 166 9.40 -8.14 1.50
C ALA A 166 9.44 -9.09 0.30
N ALA A 167 8.90 -8.69 -0.85
CA ALA A 167 8.91 -9.48 -2.07
C ALA A 167 10.34 -9.69 -2.61
N LYS A 168 11.15 -8.63 -2.61
CA LYS A 168 12.56 -8.69 -3.00
C LYS A 168 13.36 -9.63 -2.10
N ALA A 169 13.19 -9.54 -0.78
CA ALA A 169 13.83 -10.43 0.18
C ALA A 169 13.37 -11.89 0.02
N HIS A 170 12.07 -12.11 -0.20
CA HIS A 170 11.51 -13.43 -0.48
C HIS A 170 12.15 -14.05 -1.74
N ASN A 171 12.22 -13.29 -2.84
CA ASN A 171 12.75 -13.76 -4.11
C ASN A 171 14.26 -14.00 -4.12
N ALA A 172 15.02 -13.30 -3.27
CA ALA A 172 16.47 -13.41 -3.19
C ALA A 172 16.94 -14.68 -2.47
N ASP A 173 16.08 -15.29 -1.65
CA ASP A 173 16.40 -16.49 -0.87
C ASP A 173 15.72 -17.72 -1.50
N GLU A 174 16.52 -18.57 -2.17
CA GLU A 174 16.03 -19.80 -2.80
C GLU A 174 15.34 -20.76 -1.81
N ALA A 175 15.72 -20.71 -0.53
CA ALA A 175 15.07 -21.52 0.51
C ALA A 175 13.62 -21.09 0.78
N ASN A 176 13.25 -19.86 0.43
CA ASN A 176 11.87 -19.38 0.50
C ASN A 176 11.02 -19.83 -0.70
N LEU A 177 11.64 -20.18 -1.83
CA LEU A 177 10.91 -20.66 -3.01
C LEU A 177 10.51 -22.13 -2.87
N ARG A 178 11.27 -22.94 -2.12
CA ARG A 178 10.91 -24.34 -1.86
C ARG A 178 10.08 -24.48 -0.58
N CYS A 179 8.85 -24.94 -0.73
CA CYS A 179 7.97 -25.18 0.41
C CYS A 179 8.53 -26.30 1.31
N ARG A 180 8.82 -25.97 2.56
CA ARG A 180 9.33 -26.92 3.57
C ARG A 180 8.32 -28.01 3.95
N HIS A 181 7.03 -27.82 3.63
CA HIS A 181 5.99 -28.76 3.98
C HIS A 181 5.71 -29.79 2.89
N CYS A 182 5.45 -29.36 1.65
CA CYS A 182 5.09 -30.26 0.55
C CYS A 182 6.21 -30.43 -0.49
N GLY A 183 7.34 -29.74 -0.34
CA GLY A 183 8.47 -29.80 -1.28
C GLY A 183 8.28 -29.03 -2.59
N HIS A 184 7.09 -28.48 -2.84
CA HIS A 184 6.77 -27.71 -4.04
C HIS A 184 7.75 -26.54 -4.23
N LEU A 185 8.22 -26.35 -5.46
CA LEU A 185 9.07 -25.24 -5.85
C LEU A 185 8.19 -24.15 -6.47
N ASN A 186 8.05 -23.03 -5.76
CA ASN A 186 7.24 -21.89 -6.18
C ASN A 186 8.04 -21.00 -7.13
N GLU A 187 7.32 -20.30 -8.00
CA GLU A 187 7.89 -19.22 -8.77
C GLU A 187 8.25 -18.02 -7.88
N ARG A 188 9.07 -17.11 -8.41
CA ARG A 188 9.36 -15.84 -7.74
C ARG A 188 8.11 -14.97 -7.72
N PHE A 189 7.90 -14.25 -6.62
CA PHE A 189 6.81 -13.30 -6.52
C PHE A 189 7.01 -12.12 -7.50
N PRO A 190 6.06 -11.82 -8.40
CA PRO A 190 6.29 -10.91 -9.52
C PRO A 190 5.95 -9.46 -9.13
N PHE A 191 6.70 -8.87 -8.19
CA PHE A 191 6.43 -7.53 -7.66
C PHE A 191 6.46 -6.42 -8.74
N GLU A 192 7.13 -6.66 -9.87
CA GLU A 192 7.20 -5.77 -11.03
C GLU A 192 5.83 -5.63 -11.72
N LEU A 193 5.02 -6.69 -11.73
CA LEU A 193 3.64 -6.62 -12.24
C LEU A 193 2.74 -5.77 -11.34
N TRP A 194 3.08 -5.65 -10.06
CA TRP A 194 2.38 -4.77 -9.11
C TRP A 194 2.83 -3.32 -9.21
N GLY A 195 3.98 -3.04 -9.84
CA GLY A 195 4.61 -1.71 -9.90
C GLY A 195 5.14 -1.21 -8.55
N TRP A 196 5.31 -2.09 -7.57
CA TRP A 196 5.77 -1.71 -6.23
C TRP A 196 7.22 -1.22 -6.23
N ASP A 197 8.05 -1.82 -7.07
CA ASP A 197 9.41 -1.38 -7.37
C ASP A 197 9.43 0.05 -7.92
N VAL A 198 8.58 0.34 -8.91
CA VAL A 198 8.47 1.68 -9.51
C VAL A 198 8.08 2.71 -8.45
N TYR A 199 7.08 2.43 -7.63
CA TYR A 199 6.64 3.33 -6.56
C TYR A 199 7.75 3.59 -5.54
N ALA A 200 8.39 2.52 -5.04
CA ALA A 200 9.40 2.63 -4.01
C ALA A 200 10.65 3.36 -4.51
N GLU A 201 11.14 3.01 -5.71
CA GLU A 201 12.39 3.55 -6.24
C GLU A 201 12.23 4.98 -6.76
N GLN A 202 11.19 5.26 -7.56
CA GLN A 202 10.95 6.62 -8.04
C GLN A 202 10.53 7.55 -6.90
N GLY A 203 9.74 7.04 -5.94
CA GLY A 203 9.37 7.77 -4.73
C GLY A 203 10.60 8.18 -3.92
N ALA A 204 11.56 7.27 -3.73
CA ALA A 204 12.81 7.57 -3.01
C ALA A 204 13.67 8.60 -3.75
N VAL A 205 13.70 8.58 -5.09
CA VAL A 205 14.39 9.60 -5.89
C VAL A 205 13.73 10.97 -5.74
N ALA A 206 12.40 11.04 -5.85
CA ALA A 206 11.65 12.27 -5.70
C ALA A 206 11.86 12.90 -4.31
N ALA A 207 11.78 12.07 -3.27
CA ALA A 207 12.10 12.44 -1.90
C ALA A 207 13.50 13.07 -1.77
N ARG A 208 14.53 12.38 -2.27
CA ARG A 208 15.91 12.86 -2.22
C ARG A 208 16.09 14.20 -2.94
N ILE A 209 15.49 14.37 -4.11
CA ILE A 209 15.57 15.64 -4.88
C ILE A 209 14.90 16.77 -4.11
N ARG A 210 13.74 16.51 -3.50
CA ARG A 210 13.01 17.49 -2.71
C ARG A 210 13.82 17.94 -1.49
N ALA A 211 14.39 17.01 -0.74
CA ALA A 211 15.27 17.31 0.39
C ALA A 211 16.47 18.17 -0.03
N ALA A 212 17.13 17.84 -1.14
CA ALA A 212 18.24 18.63 -1.67
C ALA A 212 17.80 20.06 -2.07
N THR A 213 16.61 20.19 -2.66
CA THR A 213 16.05 21.50 -3.06
C THR A 213 15.79 22.40 -1.84
N ILE A 214 15.24 21.84 -0.76
CA ILE A 214 14.99 22.57 0.49
C ILE A 214 16.30 22.99 1.16
N ALA A 215 17.28 22.10 1.21
CA ALA A 215 18.59 22.41 1.78
C ALA A 215 19.27 23.55 1.01
N ALA A 216 19.20 23.55 -0.31
CA ALA A 216 19.75 24.62 -1.15
C ALA A 216 19.00 25.96 -1.02
N ALA A 217 17.72 25.94 -0.68
CA ALA A 217 16.90 27.14 -0.47
C ALA A 217 17.11 27.78 0.92
N SER A 218 17.77 27.11 1.86
CA SER A 218 18.11 27.65 3.17
C SER A 218 19.35 28.56 3.05
N PRO A 219 19.29 29.84 3.48
CA PRO A 219 20.39 30.77 3.27
C PRO A 219 21.66 30.33 4.04
N PRO A 220 22.86 30.49 3.46
CA PRO A 220 24.10 30.29 4.20
C PRO A 220 24.25 31.41 5.24
N GLY A 221 24.14 31.08 6.53
CA GLY A 221 24.59 32.00 7.61
C GLY A 221 23.61 32.33 8.74
N SER A 222 22.58 31.55 9.04
CA SER A 222 21.92 31.67 10.36
C SER A 222 22.80 31.02 11.45
N GLU A 223 23.86 31.72 11.87
CA GLU A 223 24.56 31.38 13.11
C GLU A 223 23.58 31.52 14.30
N PRO A 224 23.63 30.60 15.29
CA PRO A 224 22.88 30.79 16.53
C PRO A 224 23.41 32.05 17.22
N GLY A 225 22.52 33.02 17.42
CA GLY A 225 22.86 34.34 17.96
C GLY A 225 23.72 34.25 19.21
N GLY A 226 24.89 34.88 19.14
CA GLY A 226 25.68 35.23 20.31
C GLY A 226 24.89 36.20 21.20
N GLU A 227 24.89 35.90 22.49
CA GLU A 227 24.43 36.80 23.55
C GLU A 227 25.22 38.11 23.51
N VAL A 228 24.50 39.23 23.67
CA VAL A 228 25.03 40.50 24.18
C VAL A 228 24.16 40.92 25.35
#